data_AF-A0AAX4HNL9-F1
#
_entry.id   AF-A0AAX4HNL9-F1
#
_cell.length_a   1.000
_cell.length_b   1.000
_cell.length_c   1.000
_cell.angle_alpha   90.00
_cell.angle_beta   90.00
_cell.angle_gamma   90.00
#
_symmetry.space_group_name_H-M   'P 1'
#
loop_
_entity.id
_entity.type
_entity.pdbx_description
1 polymer ?
#
loop_
_entity_poly.entity_id
_entity_poly.type
_entity_poly.pdbx_seq_one_letter_code
_entity_poly.pdbx_strand_id
1 'polypeptide(L)'
;MKKLLLLPLAVLPLYAGASCQDSIKSDKYMLFIDTNESEREIETAEKAACARGEKMVIVPKNYKDYRTYMEEMAKAKKVAMDCTKKNPTSTTACRDVQVAFRQSYEKMEKFRLSQPKIETGTDEALKEIKSKNGKLNNLIISGHDGGGEFGGAKGRMSREDLSKAMAKYKDINNVSTLMLLGCYTGVQKEIIEWKNIFPDVRMIGGYDDSAPLSDKPAGHQFITELLTKEKALIANADQKKLQNFTRANVKSLTLLNAAVYVNCEDGTNKEEFYYTSKNRGKHFSPYGAKECHEKEKEFNDIITQMAPYETGEKEPPADTARGELRQLYIKARNLEHCSDFLKKEINVSNLFNLLFYQGIKDSFAAFYKDDLAAAEKAVEEMKKKYPNYLKDIWVPTAENLAKHSRKEMLENIHNIHGILSKADLSREEKKVLRWTGHVSSRHLHEFGNPFSWHEYTSGTPEAPRYPLRLANYSPMQASLHGGYGFASGIVAGSGSGALSTPAPQREESDGTFTRLLNFIRE
;
A
#
# COMPACT_ATOMS: atom_id res chain seq x y z
N MET A 1 -20.67 38.68 -50.73
CA MET A 1 -21.56 37.96 -49.80
C MET A 1 -21.12 36.50 -49.73
N LYS A 2 -20.46 36.08 -48.65
CA LYS A 2 -20.04 34.68 -48.44
C LYS A 2 -21.14 33.95 -47.66
N LYS A 3 -21.78 32.95 -48.27
CA LYS A 3 -22.80 32.12 -47.63
C LYS A 3 -22.14 31.24 -46.56
N LEU A 4 -22.48 31.49 -45.30
CA LEU A 4 -22.09 30.67 -44.15
C LEU A 4 -22.99 29.41 -44.16
N LEU A 5 -22.40 28.25 -44.47
CA LEU A 5 -23.11 26.97 -44.42
C LEU A 5 -23.18 26.52 -42.96
N LEU A 6 -24.32 26.73 -42.30
CA LEU A 6 -24.64 26.14 -40.99
C LEU A 6 -25.00 24.67 -41.20
N LEU A 7 -24.04 23.77 -40.98
CA LEU A 7 -24.32 22.35 -40.84
C LEU A 7 -25.00 22.11 -39.50
N PRO A 8 -26.21 21.50 -39.46
CA PRO A 8 -26.86 21.15 -38.21
C PRO A 8 -26.01 20.10 -37.49
N LEU A 9 -25.51 20.44 -36.29
CA LEU A 9 -24.99 19.46 -35.35
C LEU A 9 -26.14 18.49 -35.04
N ALA A 10 -26.11 17.30 -35.63
CA ALA A 10 -26.98 16.21 -35.25
C ALA A 10 -26.63 15.81 -33.80
N VAL A 11 -27.45 16.27 -32.86
CA VAL A 11 -27.44 15.79 -31.48
C VAL A 11 -27.94 14.35 -31.52
N LEU A 12 -27.01 13.40 -31.61
CA LEU A 12 -27.33 11.98 -31.55
C LEU A 12 -27.95 11.69 -30.17
N PRO A 13 -29.17 11.15 -30.10
CA PRO A 13 -29.77 10.75 -28.84
C PRO A 13 -28.88 9.70 -28.17
N LEU A 14 -28.45 9.98 -26.95
CA LEU A 14 -27.79 9.04 -26.05
C LEU A 14 -28.81 7.95 -25.68
N TYR A 15 -28.94 6.94 -26.54
CA TYR A 15 -29.69 5.72 -26.21
C TYR A 15 -28.96 5.00 -25.09
N ALA A 16 -29.51 5.09 -23.87
CA ALA A 16 -29.16 4.25 -22.76
C ALA A 16 -29.67 2.83 -23.04
N GLY A 17 -28.79 1.89 -23.41
CA GLY A 17 -29.22 0.49 -23.54
C GLY A 17 -28.18 -0.50 -24.04
N ALA A 18 -27.27 -0.10 -24.92
CA ALA A 18 -26.17 -0.97 -25.34
C ALA A 18 -24.85 -0.45 -24.76
N SER A 19 -24.15 -1.30 -24.01
CA SER A 19 -22.77 -1.02 -23.63
C SER A 19 -21.97 -0.80 -24.92
N CYS A 20 -21.30 0.35 -25.06
CA CYS A 20 -20.51 0.65 -26.26
C CYS A 20 -19.52 -0.49 -26.58
N GLN A 21 -19.12 -1.24 -25.55
CA GLN A 21 -18.07 -2.25 -25.54
C GLN A 21 -18.36 -3.38 -26.53
N ASP A 22 -19.63 -3.76 -26.70
CA ASP A 22 -20.02 -4.86 -27.60
C ASP A 22 -19.86 -4.49 -29.09
N SER A 23 -19.90 -3.19 -29.40
CA SER A 23 -19.80 -2.68 -30.77
C SER A 23 -18.35 -2.36 -31.22
N ILE A 24 -17.41 -2.32 -30.28
CA ILE A 24 -16.03 -1.91 -30.55
C ILE A 24 -15.27 -3.07 -31.21
N LYS A 25 -15.00 -2.93 -32.52
CA LYS A 25 -14.08 -3.78 -33.27
C LYS A 25 -12.65 -3.26 -33.16
N SER A 26 -12.08 -3.36 -31.95
CA SER A 26 -10.70 -2.95 -31.65
C SER A 26 -9.91 -4.12 -31.08
N ASP A 27 -8.62 -4.15 -31.42
CA ASP A 27 -7.61 -5.00 -30.80
C ASP A 27 -6.98 -4.33 -29.56
N LYS A 28 -7.32 -3.08 -29.27
CA LYS A 28 -6.79 -2.34 -28.12
C LYS A 28 -7.67 -2.49 -26.90
N TYR A 29 -7.01 -2.79 -25.78
CA TYR A 29 -7.64 -3.03 -24.50
C TYR A 29 -7.15 -2.05 -23.43
N MET A 30 -8.07 -1.68 -22.55
CA MET A 30 -7.85 -1.01 -21.28
C MET A 30 -8.15 -2.01 -20.16
N LEU A 31 -7.23 -2.17 -19.22
CA LEU A 31 -7.42 -2.98 -18.03
C LEU A 31 -7.63 -2.08 -16.82
N PHE A 32 -8.72 -2.29 -16.08
CA PHE A 32 -8.98 -1.63 -14.80
C PHE A 32 -8.86 -2.66 -13.66
N ILE A 33 -7.91 -2.45 -12.76
CA ILE A 33 -7.73 -3.23 -11.54
C ILE A 33 -8.27 -2.41 -10.37
N ASP A 34 -9.38 -2.87 -9.79
CA ASP A 34 -10.07 -2.22 -8.67
C ASP A 34 -9.83 -3.01 -7.37
N THR A 35 -9.05 -2.43 -6.47
CA THR A 35 -8.80 -3.00 -5.14
C THR A 35 -9.73 -2.41 -4.07
N ASN A 36 -10.39 -1.28 -4.31
CA ASN A 36 -11.01 -0.44 -3.26
C ASN A 36 -12.43 0.08 -3.57
N GLU A 37 -13.21 -0.69 -4.34
CA GLU A 37 -14.64 -0.43 -4.61
C GLU A 37 -14.94 0.84 -5.40
N SER A 38 -14.13 1.08 -6.43
CA SER A 38 -14.18 2.31 -7.20
C SER A 38 -15.17 2.27 -8.37
N GLU A 39 -16.43 1.87 -8.15
CA GLU A 39 -17.42 1.73 -9.26
C GLU A 39 -17.56 3.00 -10.10
N ARG A 40 -17.60 4.18 -9.49
CA ARG A 40 -17.72 5.43 -10.26
C ARG A 40 -16.49 5.73 -11.11
N GLU A 41 -15.31 5.31 -10.66
CA GLU A 41 -14.09 5.40 -11.46
C GLU A 41 -14.12 4.40 -12.61
N ILE A 42 -14.61 3.17 -12.37
CA ILE A 42 -14.83 2.15 -13.41
C ILE A 42 -15.80 2.67 -14.48
N GLU A 43 -16.99 3.15 -14.10
CA GLU A 43 -17.98 3.71 -15.02
C GLU A 43 -17.40 4.87 -15.85
N THR A 44 -16.56 5.69 -15.23
CA THR A 44 -15.87 6.81 -15.88
C THR A 44 -14.85 6.31 -16.90
N ALA A 45 -14.04 5.34 -16.50
CA ALA A 45 -13.03 4.74 -17.36
C ALA A 45 -13.64 3.96 -18.52
N GLU A 46 -14.76 3.24 -18.31
CA GLU A 46 -15.53 2.58 -19.37
C GLU A 46 -15.98 3.59 -20.43
N LYS A 47 -16.54 4.74 -20.01
CA LYS A 47 -16.95 5.83 -20.93
C LYS A 47 -15.75 6.40 -21.69
N ALA A 48 -14.60 6.57 -21.02
CA ALA A 48 -13.39 7.05 -21.67
C ALA A 48 -12.85 6.01 -22.69
N ALA A 49 -12.87 4.73 -22.36
CA ALA A 49 -12.52 3.64 -23.28
C ALA A 49 -13.45 3.62 -24.51
N CYS A 50 -14.76 3.80 -24.30
CA CYS A 50 -15.73 3.97 -25.40
C CYS A 50 -15.32 5.11 -26.35
N ALA A 51 -15.04 6.30 -25.79
CA ALA A 51 -14.68 7.47 -26.57
C ALA A 51 -13.38 7.29 -27.38
N ARG A 52 -12.51 6.37 -26.93
CA ARG A 52 -11.25 6.01 -27.58
C ARG A 52 -11.37 4.85 -28.56
N GLY A 53 -12.51 4.17 -28.62
CA GLY A 53 -12.66 2.94 -29.40
C GLY A 53 -11.82 1.79 -28.84
N GLU A 54 -11.72 1.69 -27.52
CA GLU A 54 -10.98 0.64 -26.81
C GLU A 54 -11.93 -0.25 -26.02
N LYS A 55 -11.56 -1.52 -25.91
CA LYS A 55 -12.28 -2.49 -25.08
C LYS A 55 -11.82 -2.38 -23.63
N MET A 56 -12.74 -2.40 -22.68
CA MET A 56 -12.44 -2.41 -21.25
C MET A 56 -12.52 -3.83 -20.68
N VAL A 57 -11.55 -4.19 -19.84
CA VAL A 57 -11.57 -5.39 -18.99
C VAL A 57 -11.40 -4.95 -17.55
N ILE A 58 -12.24 -5.47 -16.65
CA ILE A 58 -12.29 -5.05 -15.24
C ILE A 58 -11.98 -6.24 -14.34
N VAL A 59 -11.15 -5.99 -13.32
CA VAL A 59 -10.77 -6.96 -12.29
C VAL A 59 -11.08 -6.38 -10.91
N PRO A 60 -11.91 -7.04 -10.09
CA PRO A 60 -12.67 -8.26 -10.39
C PRO A 60 -13.92 -7.95 -11.25
N LYS A 61 -14.36 -8.93 -12.04
CA LYS A 61 -15.51 -8.77 -12.98
C LYS A 61 -16.83 -8.45 -12.28
N ASN A 62 -17.01 -8.90 -11.05
CA ASN A 62 -18.21 -8.73 -10.25
C ASN A 62 -18.14 -7.53 -9.28
N TYR A 63 -17.49 -6.45 -9.71
CA TYR A 63 -17.30 -5.25 -8.88
C TYR A 63 -18.62 -4.64 -8.36
N LYS A 64 -19.76 -4.87 -9.04
CA LYS A 64 -21.09 -4.41 -8.62
C LYS A 64 -21.68 -5.21 -7.46
N ASP A 65 -21.40 -6.51 -7.42
CA ASP A 65 -21.85 -7.38 -6.33
C ASP A 65 -21.16 -6.97 -5.03
N TYR A 66 -19.85 -6.69 -5.09
CA TYR A 66 -19.08 -6.11 -3.97
C TYR A 66 -19.77 -4.90 -3.36
N ARG A 67 -20.16 -3.93 -4.21
CA ARG A 67 -20.83 -2.72 -3.74
C ARG A 67 -22.13 -3.03 -3.02
N THR A 68 -22.92 -3.98 -3.53
CA THR A 68 -24.18 -4.38 -2.89
C THR A 68 -23.94 -4.87 -1.46
N TYR A 69 -23.01 -5.81 -1.26
CA TYR A 69 -22.65 -6.30 0.07
C TYR A 69 -22.10 -5.20 0.99
N MET A 70 -21.36 -4.25 0.43
CA MET A 70 -20.73 -3.17 1.19
C MET A 70 -21.72 -2.08 1.59
N GLU A 71 -22.70 -1.76 0.74
CA GLU A 71 -23.81 -0.87 1.10
C GLU A 71 -24.67 -1.48 2.22
N GLU A 72 -24.95 -2.80 2.16
CA GLU A 72 -25.63 -3.52 3.23
C GLU A 72 -24.85 -3.47 4.55
N MET A 73 -23.54 -3.76 4.49
CA MET A 73 -22.66 -3.71 5.66
C MET A 73 -22.57 -2.30 6.23
N ALA A 74 -22.34 -1.28 5.39
CA ALA A 74 -22.23 0.12 5.80
C ALA A 74 -23.52 0.63 6.46
N LYS A 75 -24.69 0.25 5.92
CA LYS A 75 -25.99 0.56 6.51
C LYS A 75 -26.12 -0.08 7.91
N ALA A 76 -25.79 -1.36 8.05
CA ALA A 76 -25.85 -2.05 9.34
C ALA A 76 -24.85 -1.46 10.36
N LYS A 77 -23.62 -1.15 9.92
CA LYS A 77 -22.58 -0.48 10.73
C LYS A 77 -23.07 0.86 11.26
N LYS A 78 -23.67 1.70 10.40
CA LYS A 78 -24.22 2.99 10.80
C LYS A 78 -25.28 2.85 11.89
N VAL A 79 -26.22 1.92 11.73
CA VAL A 79 -27.26 1.64 12.74
C VAL A 79 -26.65 1.18 14.06
N ALA A 80 -25.66 0.29 14.03
CA ALA A 80 -24.97 -0.19 15.22
C ALA A 80 -24.19 0.94 15.94
N MET A 81 -23.50 1.80 15.18
CA MET A 81 -22.79 2.97 15.72
C MET A 81 -23.76 3.98 16.34
N ASP A 82 -24.87 4.30 15.66
CA ASP A 82 -25.88 5.22 16.16
C ASP A 82 -26.53 4.70 17.45
N CYS A 83 -26.76 3.39 17.55
CA CYS A 83 -27.26 2.78 18.79
C CYS A 83 -26.23 2.91 19.93
N THR A 84 -24.97 2.56 19.66
CA THR A 84 -23.89 2.61 20.67
C THR A 84 -23.68 4.03 21.19
N LYS A 85 -23.75 5.02 20.29
CA LYS A 85 -23.69 6.45 20.65
C LYS A 85 -24.86 6.87 21.55
N LYS A 86 -26.06 6.35 21.30
CA LYS A 86 -27.26 6.65 22.12
C LYS A 86 -27.28 5.91 23.46
N ASN A 87 -26.57 4.78 23.57
CA ASN A 87 -26.60 3.90 24.72
C ASN A 87 -25.18 3.53 25.21
N PRO A 88 -24.34 4.52 25.58
CA PRO A 88 -22.93 4.29 25.84
C PRO A 88 -22.64 3.34 27.02
N THR A 89 -23.58 3.19 27.96
CA THR A 89 -23.44 2.34 29.16
C THR A 89 -24.18 1.01 29.05
N SER A 90 -24.98 0.79 28.01
CA SER A 90 -25.80 -0.43 27.90
C SER A 90 -25.18 -1.44 26.95
N THR A 91 -24.76 -2.58 27.50
CA THR A 91 -24.26 -3.71 26.72
C THR A 91 -25.38 -4.50 26.03
N THR A 92 -26.63 -4.36 26.49
CA THR A 92 -27.77 -5.13 25.97
C THR A 92 -28.64 -4.36 24.99
N ALA A 93 -28.78 -3.02 25.15
CA ALA A 93 -29.67 -2.20 24.31
C ALA A 93 -29.32 -2.24 22.82
N CYS A 94 -28.05 -2.50 22.48
CA CYS A 94 -27.58 -2.57 21.10
C CYS A 94 -27.25 -3.98 20.62
N ARG A 95 -27.61 -5.03 21.37
CA ARG A 95 -27.23 -6.41 21.04
C ARG A 95 -27.70 -6.82 19.64
N ASP A 96 -28.96 -6.60 19.32
CA ASP A 96 -29.55 -7.08 18.05
C ASP A 96 -28.97 -6.35 16.84
N VAL A 97 -28.75 -5.03 16.94
CA VAL A 97 -28.14 -4.26 15.85
C VAL A 97 -26.65 -4.58 15.67
N GLN A 98 -25.94 -4.94 16.74
CA GLN A 98 -24.56 -5.43 16.67
C GLN A 98 -24.50 -6.83 16.04
N VAL A 99 -25.45 -7.72 16.34
CA VAL A 99 -25.60 -9.02 15.67
C VAL A 99 -25.88 -8.83 14.18
N ALA A 100 -26.79 -7.92 13.81
CA ALA A 100 -27.09 -7.63 12.41
C ALA A 100 -25.88 -7.08 11.65
N PHE A 101 -25.11 -6.18 12.26
CA PHE A 101 -23.85 -5.69 11.67
C PHE A 101 -22.82 -6.81 11.50
N ARG A 102 -22.65 -7.70 12.49
CA ARG A 102 -21.76 -8.85 12.36
C ARG A 102 -22.18 -9.78 11.23
N GLN A 103 -23.48 -10.06 11.12
CA GLN A 103 -24.01 -10.92 10.06
C GLN A 103 -23.81 -10.32 8.66
N SER A 104 -23.98 -9.01 8.48
CA SER A 104 -23.71 -8.37 7.19
C SER A 104 -22.20 -8.35 6.87
N TYR A 105 -21.35 -8.13 7.88
CA TYR A 105 -19.90 -8.25 7.73
C TYR A 105 -19.49 -9.67 7.33
N GLU A 106 -19.98 -10.71 8.01
CA GLU A 106 -19.69 -12.11 7.68
C GLU A 106 -20.15 -12.50 6.27
N LYS A 107 -21.28 -11.96 5.81
CA LYS A 107 -21.76 -12.17 4.43
C LYS A 107 -20.80 -11.53 3.42
N MET A 108 -20.42 -10.28 3.64
CA MET A 108 -19.45 -9.57 2.79
C MET A 108 -18.11 -10.32 2.77
N GLU A 109 -17.60 -10.75 3.92
CA GLU A 109 -16.33 -11.45 4.03
C GLU A 109 -16.35 -12.82 3.33
N LYS A 110 -17.43 -13.60 3.51
CA LYS A 110 -17.63 -14.86 2.77
C LYS A 110 -17.68 -14.62 1.26
N PHE A 111 -18.34 -13.56 0.83
CA PHE A 111 -18.38 -13.19 -0.57
C PHE A 111 -16.97 -12.85 -1.08
N ARG A 112 -16.24 -11.98 -0.38
CA ARG A 112 -14.85 -11.58 -0.69
C ARG A 112 -13.93 -12.80 -0.80
N LEU A 113 -13.96 -13.69 0.20
CA LEU A 113 -13.13 -14.91 0.22
C LEU A 113 -13.51 -15.95 -0.85
N SER A 114 -14.74 -15.90 -1.37
CA SER A 114 -15.15 -16.75 -2.49
C SER A 114 -14.75 -16.19 -3.85
N GLN A 115 -14.25 -14.96 -3.92
CA GLN A 115 -13.73 -14.39 -5.15
C GLN A 115 -12.29 -14.81 -5.42
N PRO A 116 -11.88 -14.91 -6.69
CA PRO A 116 -10.48 -15.03 -7.04
C PRO A 116 -9.68 -13.88 -6.45
N LYS A 117 -8.44 -14.16 -6.03
CA LYS A 117 -7.49 -13.11 -5.65
C LYS A 117 -7.26 -12.16 -6.83
N ILE A 118 -6.96 -10.89 -6.55
CA ILE A 118 -6.78 -9.86 -7.59
C ILE A 118 -5.67 -10.25 -8.58
N GLU A 119 -4.61 -10.89 -8.11
CA GLU A 119 -3.51 -11.41 -8.92
C GLU A 119 -3.98 -12.50 -9.89
N THR A 120 -4.83 -13.42 -9.42
CA THR A 120 -5.45 -14.46 -10.26
C THR A 120 -6.38 -13.85 -11.29
N GLY A 121 -7.26 -12.93 -10.88
CA GLY A 121 -8.17 -12.24 -11.80
C GLY A 121 -7.43 -11.41 -12.86
N THR A 122 -6.28 -10.83 -12.50
CA THR A 122 -5.41 -10.09 -13.42
C THR A 122 -4.74 -11.01 -14.44
N ASP A 123 -4.20 -12.15 -14.02
CA ASP A 123 -3.64 -13.17 -14.92
C ASP A 123 -4.69 -13.69 -15.91
N GLU A 124 -5.91 -13.96 -15.43
CA GLU A 124 -7.05 -14.36 -16.26
C GLU A 124 -7.46 -13.28 -17.27
N ALA A 125 -7.50 -12.01 -16.85
CA ALA A 125 -7.80 -10.88 -17.72
C ALA A 125 -6.75 -10.72 -18.83
N LEU A 126 -5.47 -10.80 -18.50
CA LEU A 126 -4.37 -10.73 -19.48
C LEU A 126 -4.41 -11.92 -20.45
N LYS A 127 -4.69 -13.13 -19.95
CA LYS A 127 -4.91 -14.32 -20.77
C LYS A 127 -6.08 -14.14 -21.74
N GLU A 128 -7.17 -13.52 -21.30
CA GLU A 128 -8.33 -13.21 -22.14
C GLU A 128 -7.99 -12.21 -23.25
N ILE A 129 -7.25 -11.14 -22.92
CA ILE A 129 -6.79 -10.15 -23.92
C ILE A 129 -5.93 -10.84 -24.97
N LYS A 130 -4.98 -11.67 -24.54
CA LYS A 130 -4.08 -12.42 -25.44
C LYS A 130 -4.83 -13.41 -26.34
N SER A 131 -5.78 -14.16 -25.80
CA SER A 131 -6.54 -15.15 -26.60
C SER A 131 -7.40 -14.52 -27.69
N LYS A 132 -7.76 -13.25 -27.53
CA LYS A 132 -8.48 -12.43 -28.52
C LYS A 132 -7.53 -11.69 -29.47
N ASN A 133 -6.23 -12.01 -29.47
CA ASN A 133 -5.18 -11.31 -30.20
C ASN A 133 -5.16 -9.80 -29.92
N GLY A 134 -5.53 -9.40 -28.70
CA GLY A 134 -5.57 -8.02 -28.27
C GLY A 134 -4.22 -7.52 -27.75
N LYS A 135 -4.08 -6.20 -27.66
CA LYS A 135 -2.96 -5.47 -27.06
C LYS A 135 -3.44 -4.66 -25.88
N LEU A 136 -2.78 -4.78 -24.75
CA LEU A 136 -3.04 -3.94 -23.58
C LEU A 136 -2.38 -2.59 -23.81
N ASN A 137 -3.18 -1.54 -24.02
CA ASN A 137 -2.70 -0.19 -24.31
C ASN A 137 -2.81 0.75 -23.10
N ASN A 138 -3.79 0.52 -22.23
CA ASN A 138 -4.04 1.34 -21.05
C ASN A 138 -4.20 0.45 -19.82
N LEU A 139 -3.62 0.89 -18.71
CA LEU A 139 -3.78 0.24 -17.42
C LEU A 139 -4.22 1.27 -16.38
N ILE A 140 -5.23 0.93 -15.59
CA ILE A 140 -5.73 1.72 -14.48
C ILE A 140 -5.71 0.84 -13.25
N ILE A 141 -5.13 1.34 -12.16
CA ILE A 141 -5.15 0.69 -10.86
C ILE A 141 -5.77 1.66 -9.86
N SER A 142 -6.83 1.23 -9.17
CA SER A 142 -7.50 2.01 -8.14
C SER A 142 -7.41 1.31 -6.79
N GLY A 143 -7.02 2.06 -5.76
CA GLY A 143 -6.73 1.51 -4.45
C GLY A 143 -6.18 2.52 -3.46
N HIS A 144 -6.10 2.11 -2.19
CA HIS A 144 -5.17 2.73 -1.26
C HIS A 144 -3.74 2.36 -1.69
N ASP A 145 -2.84 3.33 -1.87
CA ASP A 145 -1.44 3.06 -2.21
C ASP A 145 -0.51 3.25 -1.02
N GLY A 146 0.46 2.34 -0.95
CA GLY A 146 1.45 2.22 0.10
C GLY A 146 2.91 2.16 -0.33
N GLY A 147 3.28 2.87 -1.40
CA GLY A 147 4.64 2.76 -1.94
C GLY A 147 4.77 1.64 -2.96
N GLY A 148 3.77 1.52 -3.85
CA GLY A 148 3.77 0.53 -4.92
C GLY A 148 2.99 -0.75 -4.60
N GLU A 149 2.18 -0.74 -3.55
CA GLU A 149 1.17 -1.77 -3.24
C GLU A 149 -0.19 -1.08 -3.20
N PHE A 150 -1.11 -1.53 -4.07
CA PHE A 150 -2.50 -1.09 -4.07
C PHE A 150 -3.32 -2.08 -3.25
N GLY A 151 -4.00 -1.60 -2.23
CA GLY A 151 -4.85 -2.41 -1.34
C GLY A 151 -6.24 -1.81 -1.14
N GLY A 152 -7.16 -2.66 -0.71
CA GLY A 152 -8.50 -2.27 -0.34
C GLY A 152 -9.40 -3.47 -0.08
N ALA A 153 -10.70 -3.21 0.00
CA ALA A 153 -11.70 -4.22 0.37
C ALA A 153 -11.80 -5.42 -0.60
N LYS A 154 -11.28 -5.31 -1.84
CA LYS A 154 -11.29 -6.39 -2.84
C LYS A 154 -10.01 -7.22 -2.87
N GLY A 155 -9.01 -6.86 -2.08
CA GLY A 155 -7.69 -7.48 -2.06
C GLY A 155 -6.59 -6.49 -2.41
N ARG A 156 -5.45 -7.01 -2.86
CA ARG A 156 -4.25 -6.22 -3.11
C ARG A 156 -3.55 -6.59 -4.41
N MET A 157 -2.74 -5.67 -4.91
CA MET A 157 -1.88 -5.84 -6.07
C MET A 157 -0.62 -5.00 -5.88
N SER A 158 0.54 -5.65 -5.81
CA SER A 158 1.83 -4.95 -5.76
C SER A 158 2.45 -4.75 -7.15
N ARG A 159 3.44 -3.85 -7.23
CA ARG A 159 4.34 -3.74 -8.38
C ARG A 159 5.00 -5.07 -8.74
N GLU A 160 5.39 -5.86 -7.74
CA GLU A 160 6.04 -7.16 -7.97
C GLU A 160 5.06 -8.15 -8.61
N ASP A 161 3.82 -8.20 -8.14
CA ASP A 161 2.78 -9.07 -8.69
C ASP A 161 2.49 -8.71 -10.15
N LEU A 162 2.36 -7.41 -10.43
CA LEU A 162 2.10 -6.94 -11.79
C LEU A 162 3.31 -7.14 -12.70
N SER A 163 4.53 -6.92 -12.22
CA SER A 163 5.76 -7.21 -12.96
C SER A 163 5.84 -8.70 -13.35
N LYS A 164 5.55 -9.60 -12.40
CA LYS A 164 5.47 -11.05 -12.66
C LYS A 164 4.39 -11.38 -13.69
N ALA A 165 3.20 -10.78 -13.58
CA ALA A 165 2.13 -10.99 -14.54
C ALA A 165 2.55 -10.51 -15.94
N MET A 166 3.00 -9.27 -16.07
CA MET A 166 3.41 -8.69 -17.37
C MET A 166 4.60 -9.42 -18.00
N ALA A 167 5.50 -10.00 -17.19
CA ALA A 167 6.58 -10.84 -17.70
C ALA A 167 6.10 -12.11 -18.43
N LYS A 168 4.92 -12.65 -18.10
CA LYS A 168 4.29 -13.78 -18.82
C LYS A 168 3.58 -13.35 -20.11
N TYR A 169 3.15 -12.10 -20.19
CA TYR A 169 2.32 -11.54 -21.26
C TYR A 169 3.01 -10.41 -22.02
N LYS A 170 4.35 -10.48 -22.17
CA LYS A 170 5.17 -9.44 -22.81
C LYS A 170 4.72 -9.10 -24.24
N ASP A 171 4.19 -10.07 -24.97
CA ASP A 171 3.73 -9.91 -26.35
C ASP A 171 2.50 -9.04 -26.52
N ILE A 172 1.73 -8.81 -25.46
CA ILE A 172 0.56 -7.91 -25.44
C ILE A 172 0.80 -6.64 -24.61
N ASN A 173 1.98 -6.49 -24.01
CA ASN A 173 2.32 -5.34 -23.17
C ASN A 173 2.67 -4.13 -24.06
N ASN A 174 1.68 -3.31 -24.38
CA ASN A 174 1.83 -2.08 -25.17
C ASN A 174 1.31 -0.88 -24.38
N VAL A 175 1.44 -0.92 -23.05
CA VAL A 175 0.86 0.08 -22.15
C VAL A 175 1.51 1.44 -22.42
N SER A 176 0.77 2.33 -23.09
CA SER A 176 1.19 3.71 -23.37
C SER A 176 0.76 4.67 -22.27
N THR A 177 -0.32 4.35 -21.56
CA THR A 177 -0.85 5.16 -20.48
C THR A 177 -1.15 4.31 -19.25
N LEU A 178 -0.68 4.80 -18.10
CA LEU A 178 -0.91 4.23 -16.79
C LEU A 178 -1.63 5.27 -15.90
N MET A 179 -2.73 4.87 -15.28
CA MET A 179 -3.45 5.70 -14.30
C MET A 179 -3.39 5.01 -12.93
N LEU A 180 -2.84 5.69 -11.94
CA LEU A 180 -2.59 5.18 -10.61
C LEU A 180 -3.44 5.96 -9.61
N LEU A 181 -4.62 5.45 -9.29
CA LEU A 181 -5.66 6.14 -8.53
C LEU A 181 -5.55 5.82 -7.03
N GLY A 182 -4.42 6.24 -6.43
CA GLY A 182 -4.12 6.09 -5.02
C GLY A 182 -3.30 7.27 -4.49
N CYS A 183 -3.18 7.41 -3.17
CA CYS A 183 -2.39 8.50 -2.57
C CYS A 183 -0.91 8.36 -2.92
N TYR A 184 -0.21 9.44 -3.23
CA TYR A 184 1.23 9.47 -3.51
C TYR A 184 1.71 8.54 -4.64
N THR A 185 0.82 8.11 -5.54
CA THR A 185 1.16 7.25 -6.68
C THR A 185 1.82 8.00 -7.84
N GLY A 186 1.66 9.33 -7.87
CA GLY A 186 2.18 10.21 -8.92
C GLY A 186 3.48 10.90 -8.52
N VAL A 187 4.10 10.53 -7.40
CA VAL A 187 5.44 11.02 -7.04
C VAL A 187 6.50 10.41 -7.97
N GLN A 188 7.63 11.09 -8.15
CA GLN A 188 8.63 10.66 -9.14
C GLN A 188 9.21 9.27 -8.86
N LYS A 189 9.33 8.86 -7.59
CA LYS A 189 9.81 7.51 -7.24
C LYS A 189 8.90 6.44 -7.83
N GLU A 190 7.58 6.60 -7.70
CA GLU A 190 6.63 5.66 -8.29
C GLU A 190 6.70 5.67 -9.81
N ILE A 191 6.83 6.84 -10.45
CA ILE A 191 6.99 6.95 -11.90
C ILE A 191 8.22 6.15 -12.39
N ILE A 192 9.37 6.25 -11.71
CA ILE A 192 10.58 5.47 -12.05
C ILE A 192 10.30 3.98 -12.00
N GLU A 193 9.70 3.51 -10.90
CA GLU A 193 9.46 2.08 -10.67
C GLU A 193 8.43 1.51 -11.66
N TRP A 194 7.37 2.26 -11.98
CA TRP A 194 6.37 1.83 -12.96
C TRP A 194 6.91 1.83 -14.39
N LYS A 195 7.80 2.77 -14.77
CA LYS A 195 8.48 2.75 -16.08
C LYS A 195 9.35 1.50 -16.26
N ASN A 196 9.91 0.95 -15.19
CA ASN A 196 10.68 -0.31 -15.26
C ASN A 196 9.80 -1.52 -15.63
N ILE A 197 8.52 -1.49 -15.27
CA ILE A 197 7.55 -2.54 -15.59
C ILE A 197 6.94 -2.32 -16.98
N PHE A 198 6.69 -1.06 -17.34
CA PHE A 198 6.04 -0.63 -18.57
C PHE A 198 6.96 0.28 -19.40
N PRO A 199 7.94 -0.28 -20.13
CA PRO A 199 8.95 0.53 -20.84
C PRO A 199 8.37 1.42 -21.95
N ASP A 200 7.21 1.06 -22.50
CA ASP A 200 6.52 1.82 -23.56
C ASP A 200 5.60 2.91 -23.00
N VAL A 201 5.56 3.11 -21.67
CA VAL A 201 4.66 4.09 -21.06
C VAL A 201 5.09 5.51 -21.41
N ARG A 202 4.14 6.27 -21.93
CA ARG A 202 4.31 7.66 -22.36
C ARG A 202 3.53 8.66 -21.53
N MET A 203 2.55 8.19 -20.76
CA MET A 203 1.85 9.03 -19.79
C MET A 203 1.57 8.24 -18.52
N ILE A 204 1.89 8.83 -17.37
CA ILE A 204 1.49 8.30 -16.06
C ILE A 204 0.71 9.39 -15.34
N GLY A 205 -0.55 9.11 -15.00
CA GLY A 205 -1.39 9.99 -14.18
C GLY A 205 -1.58 9.41 -12.79
N GLY A 206 -1.45 10.24 -11.76
CA GLY A 206 -1.66 9.84 -10.36
C GLY A 206 -1.80 11.04 -9.44
N TYR A 207 -1.51 10.83 -8.15
CA TYR A 207 -1.57 11.90 -7.15
C TYR A 207 -0.23 12.05 -6.42
N ASP A 208 0.24 13.27 -6.21
CA ASP A 208 1.50 13.57 -5.47
C ASP A 208 1.28 13.86 -3.98
N ASP A 209 0.05 13.65 -3.52
CA ASP A 209 -0.38 13.72 -2.13
C ASP A 209 -1.62 12.82 -2.01
N SER A 210 -2.56 13.22 -1.17
CA SER A 210 -3.82 12.53 -0.89
C SER A 210 -4.70 12.55 -2.14
N ALA A 211 -5.10 11.36 -2.58
CA ALA A 211 -6.09 11.15 -3.63
C ALA A 211 -7.49 11.55 -3.13
N PRO A 212 -8.39 12.05 -4.02
CA PRO A 212 -9.78 12.21 -3.67
C PRO A 212 -10.43 10.84 -3.42
N LEU A 213 -11.55 10.82 -2.69
CA LEU A 213 -12.39 9.62 -2.61
C LEU A 213 -12.92 9.24 -4.00
N SER A 214 -13.11 7.94 -4.25
CA SER A 214 -13.51 7.38 -5.55
C SER A 214 -14.89 7.85 -6.03
N ASP A 215 -15.69 8.49 -5.17
CA ASP A 215 -16.99 9.08 -5.50
C ASP A 215 -16.91 10.55 -5.92
N LYS A 216 -15.73 11.19 -5.84
CA LYS A 216 -15.61 12.64 -6.05
C LYS A 216 -15.56 13.00 -7.54
N PRO A 217 -16.44 13.91 -8.01
CA PRO A 217 -16.50 14.29 -9.43
C PRO A 217 -15.19 14.82 -10.02
N ALA A 218 -14.37 15.51 -9.22
CA ALA A 218 -13.08 16.02 -9.68
C ALA A 218 -12.13 14.88 -10.09
N GLY A 219 -12.11 13.75 -9.36
CA GLY A 219 -11.34 12.55 -9.73
C GLY A 219 -11.85 11.91 -11.02
N HIS A 220 -13.16 11.86 -11.22
CA HIS A 220 -13.75 11.36 -12.48
C HIS A 220 -13.42 12.26 -13.68
N GLN A 221 -13.43 13.57 -13.45
CA GLN A 221 -13.00 14.54 -14.46
C GLN A 221 -11.52 14.32 -14.81
N PHE A 222 -10.65 14.08 -13.81
CA PHE A 222 -9.24 13.77 -14.04
C PHE A 222 -9.03 12.53 -14.91
N ILE A 223 -9.69 11.41 -14.58
CA ILE A 223 -9.66 10.17 -15.36
C ILE A 223 -10.11 10.44 -16.80
N THR A 224 -11.25 11.10 -16.97
CA THR A 224 -11.82 11.40 -18.30
C THR A 224 -10.87 12.28 -19.12
N GLU A 225 -10.39 13.39 -18.53
CA GLU A 225 -9.58 14.35 -19.25
C GLU A 225 -8.24 13.76 -19.67
N LEU A 226 -7.54 13.02 -18.79
CA LEU A 226 -6.28 12.38 -19.17
C LEU A 226 -6.46 11.31 -20.23
N LEU A 227 -7.40 10.37 -20.03
CA LEU A 227 -7.62 9.30 -21.00
C LEU A 227 -8.07 9.83 -22.36
N THR A 228 -8.98 10.79 -22.42
CA THR A 228 -9.48 11.30 -23.71
C THR A 228 -8.52 12.27 -24.41
N LYS A 229 -7.58 12.88 -23.68
CA LYS A 229 -6.62 13.87 -24.21
C LYS A 229 -5.19 13.37 -24.30
N GLU A 230 -4.92 12.12 -23.94
CA GLU A 230 -3.58 11.48 -23.99
C GLU A 230 -2.80 11.86 -25.26
N LYS A 231 -3.36 11.59 -26.45
CA LYS A 231 -2.66 11.85 -27.73
C LYS A 231 -2.26 13.31 -27.87
N ALA A 232 -3.12 14.23 -27.46
CA ALA A 232 -2.84 15.66 -27.54
C ALA A 232 -1.78 16.07 -26.50
N LEU A 233 -1.81 15.50 -25.28
CA LEU A 233 -0.77 15.74 -24.27
C LEU A 233 0.60 15.27 -24.77
N ILE A 234 0.68 14.04 -25.25
CA ILE A 234 1.92 13.40 -25.73
C ILE A 234 2.50 14.09 -26.97
N ALA A 235 1.67 14.68 -27.82
CA ALA A 235 2.12 15.38 -29.03
C ALA A 235 2.82 16.73 -28.75
N ASN A 236 2.82 17.23 -27.50
CA ASN A 236 3.42 18.51 -27.16
C ASN A 236 4.86 18.35 -26.62
N ALA A 237 5.84 18.19 -27.51
CA ALA A 237 7.27 18.14 -27.18
C ALA A 237 7.89 19.51 -26.79
N ASP A 238 7.10 20.44 -26.25
CA ASP A 238 7.57 21.72 -25.74
C ASP A 238 6.86 22.02 -24.43
N GLN A 239 7.63 22.31 -23.38
CA GLN A 239 7.12 22.55 -22.03
C GLN A 239 6.04 23.63 -21.99
N LYS A 240 6.20 24.72 -22.75
CA LYS A 240 5.27 25.86 -22.75
C LYS A 240 3.98 25.50 -23.50
N LYS A 241 4.06 24.79 -24.62
CA LYS A 241 2.89 24.28 -25.35
C LYS A 241 2.11 23.27 -24.51
N LEU A 242 2.80 22.31 -23.89
CA LEU A 242 2.19 21.34 -22.98
C LEU A 242 1.49 22.04 -21.81
N GLN A 243 2.13 23.03 -21.21
CA GLN A 243 1.56 23.82 -20.13
C GLN A 243 0.30 24.58 -20.56
N ASN A 244 0.34 25.23 -21.73
CA ASN A 244 -0.80 25.98 -22.26
C ASN A 244 -1.97 25.06 -22.61
N PHE A 245 -1.69 23.94 -23.27
CA PHE A 245 -2.70 22.93 -23.60
C PHE A 245 -3.38 22.42 -22.33
N THR A 246 -2.58 22.07 -21.31
CA THR A 246 -3.08 21.54 -20.05
C THR A 246 -3.95 22.55 -19.30
N ARG A 247 -3.52 23.81 -19.18
CA ARG A 247 -4.32 24.85 -18.53
C ARG A 247 -5.67 25.07 -19.22
N ALA A 248 -5.70 24.98 -20.54
CA ALA A 248 -6.92 25.18 -21.32
C ALA A 248 -7.85 23.95 -21.27
N ASN A 249 -7.29 22.74 -21.25
CA ASN A 249 -8.04 21.52 -21.53
C ASN A 249 -8.12 20.54 -20.37
N VAL A 250 -7.22 20.54 -19.39
CA VAL A 250 -7.16 19.55 -18.30
C VAL A 250 -7.34 20.26 -16.96
N LYS A 251 -8.56 20.77 -16.73
CA LYS A 251 -8.86 21.62 -15.57
C LYS A 251 -8.68 20.87 -14.25
N SER A 252 -8.93 19.57 -14.26
CA SER A 252 -8.81 18.69 -13.09
C SER A 252 -7.44 18.75 -12.42
N LEU A 253 -6.35 19.00 -13.15
CA LEU A 253 -5.00 19.10 -12.57
C LEU A 253 -4.88 20.23 -11.54
N THR A 254 -5.68 21.28 -11.68
CA THR A 254 -5.65 22.42 -10.76
C THR A 254 -6.58 22.25 -9.56
N LEU A 255 -7.54 21.32 -9.66
CA LEU A 255 -8.56 21.04 -8.64
C LEU A 255 -8.12 19.96 -7.64
N LEU A 256 -7.09 19.20 -7.97
CA LEU A 256 -6.62 18.04 -7.21
C LEU A 256 -5.15 18.17 -6.85
N ASN A 257 -4.68 17.28 -5.97
CA ASN A 257 -3.26 16.97 -5.79
C ASN A 257 -2.77 16.03 -6.90
N ALA A 258 -3.07 16.38 -8.15
CA ALA A 258 -2.75 15.54 -9.30
C ALA A 258 -1.28 15.69 -9.69
N ALA A 259 -0.71 14.60 -10.18
CA ALA A 259 0.58 14.59 -10.85
C ALA A 259 0.48 13.84 -12.18
N VAL A 260 1.25 14.33 -13.16
CA VAL A 260 1.25 13.77 -14.52
C VAL A 260 2.67 13.75 -15.03
N TYR A 261 3.15 12.57 -15.39
CA TYR A 261 4.34 12.40 -16.20
C TYR A 261 3.95 12.22 -17.67
N VAL A 262 4.70 12.84 -18.57
CA VAL A 262 4.53 12.71 -20.03
C VAL A 262 5.88 12.55 -20.72
N ASN A 263 5.99 11.56 -21.61
CA ASN A 263 7.11 11.39 -22.53
C ASN A 263 6.68 11.83 -23.94
N CYS A 264 7.11 13.03 -24.30
CA CYS A 264 6.87 13.63 -25.60
C CYS A 264 8.01 13.20 -26.54
N GLU A 265 7.67 12.36 -27.52
CA GLU A 265 8.58 11.99 -28.60
C GLU A 265 8.12 12.75 -29.85
N ASP A 266 8.99 13.60 -30.37
CA ASP A 266 8.87 14.20 -31.71
C ASP A 266 10.07 13.74 -32.55
N GLY A 267 9.97 12.53 -33.08
CA GLY A 267 11.04 11.92 -33.87
C GLY A 267 12.27 11.53 -33.04
N THR A 268 13.34 12.35 -33.09
CA THR A 268 14.66 12.01 -32.52
C THR A 268 14.88 12.53 -31.10
N ASN A 269 14.10 13.51 -30.65
CA ASN A 269 14.21 14.06 -29.30
C ASN A 269 13.13 13.44 -28.40
N LYS A 270 13.57 12.83 -27.30
CA LYS A 270 12.68 12.39 -26.22
C LYS A 270 12.77 13.42 -25.10
N GLU A 271 11.69 14.18 -24.92
CA GLU A 271 11.58 15.10 -23.80
C GLU A 271 10.56 14.56 -22.80
N GLU A 272 11.01 14.39 -21.56
CA GLU A 272 10.17 13.92 -20.46
C GLU A 272 9.80 15.10 -19.57
N PHE A 273 8.51 15.24 -19.27
CA PHE A 273 7.97 16.30 -18.45
C PHE A 273 7.20 15.74 -17.26
N TYR A 274 7.21 16.48 -16.17
CA TYR A 274 6.50 16.16 -14.94
C TYR A 274 5.73 17.36 -14.42
N TYR A 275 4.43 17.17 -14.22
CA TYR A 275 3.55 18.09 -13.53
C TYR A 275 3.31 17.56 -12.11
N THR A 276 3.44 18.45 -11.13
CA THR A 276 3.05 18.23 -9.74
C THR A 276 2.21 19.41 -9.26
N SER A 277 1.21 19.10 -8.44
CA SER A 277 0.38 20.07 -7.72
C SER A 277 1.19 20.97 -6.76
N LYS A 278 2.40 20.53 -6.37
CA LYS A 278 3.29 21.21 -5.42
C LYS A 278 4.20 22.26 -6.08
N ASN A 279 4.37 22.23 -7.40
CA ASN A 279 5.16 23.24 -8.09
C ASN A 279 4.54 24.63 -7.93
N ARG A 280 5.36 25.64 -7.61
CA ARG A 280 4.91 27.05 -7.59
C ARG A 280 4.33 27.39 -8.97
N GLY A 281 3.04 27.70 -9.02
CA GLY A 281 2.35 28.02 -10.28
C GLY A 281 1.84 26.81 -11.09
N LYS A 282 1.88 25.60 -10.51
CA LYS A 282 1.27 24.36 -11.07
C LYS A 282 1.63 24.18 -12.54
N HIS A 283 2.89 23.87 -12.79
CA HIS A 283 3.43 23.75 -14.14
C HIS A 283 4.27 22.49 -14.34
N PHE A 284 4.36 22.05 -15.60
CA PHE A 284 5.29 21.01 -16.03
C PHE A 284 6.72 21.52 -15.92
N SER A 285 7.61 20.68 -15.40
CA SER A 285 9.06 20.85 -15.44
C SER A 285 9.71 19.69 -16.21
N PRO A 286 10.93 19.84 -16.73
CA PRO A 286 11.70 18.69 -17.21
C PRO A 286 11.79 17.62 -16.13
N TYR A 287 11.56 16.37 -16.50
CA TYR A 287 11.66 15.22 -15.60
C TYR A 287 13.13 14.78 -15.50
N GLY A 288 13.63 14.55 -14.28
CA GLY A 288 14.98 14.06 -14.05
C GLY A 288 15.60 14.58 -12.76
N ALA A 289 16.78 14.05 -12.44
CA ALA A 289 17.41 14.20 -11.13
C ALA A 289 18.11 15.53 -10.85
N LYS A 290 18.04 16.49 -11.78
CA LYS A 290 18.73 17.78 -11.61
C LYS A 290 18.27 18.50 -10.34
N GLU A 291 16.99 18.39 -9.99
CA GLU A 291 16.45 19.01 -8.78
C GLU A 291 17.01 18.39 -7.49
N CYS A 292 17.50 17.15 -7.52
CA CYS A 292 17.95 16.47 -6.29
C CYS A 292 19.14 17.17 -5.64
N HIS A 293 20.09 17.68 -6.41
CA HIS A 293 21.20 18.46 -5.86
C HIS A 293 20.73 19.80 -5.28
N GLU A 294 19.77 20.45 -5.92
CA GLU A 294 19.18 21.71 -5.44
C GLU A 294 18.35 21.50 -4.16
N LYS A 295 17.85 20.27 -3.96
CA LYS A 295 17.03 19.85 -2.82
C LYS A 295 17.79 19.11 -1.72
N GLU A 296 19.11 18.95 -1.83
CA GLU A 296 19.89 18.19 -0.84
C GLU A 296 19.74 18.75 0.59
N LYS A 297 19.70 20.07 0.75
CA LYS A 297 19.46 20.68 2.07
C LYS A 297 18.10 20.28 2.64
N GLU A 298 17.04 20.38 1.83
CA GLU A 298 15.68 19.98 2.25
C GLU A 298 15.63 18.48 2.60
N PHE A 299 16.35 17.65 1.84
CA PHE A 299 16.49 16.22 2.11
C PHE A 299 17.16 15.95 3.48
N ASN A 300 18.28 16.62 3.78
CA ASN A 300 18.97 16.50 5.07
C ASN A 300 18.12 17.06 6.23
N ASP A 301 17.36 18.13 5.98
CA ASP A 301 16.45 18.72 6.97
C ASP A 301 15.34 17.74 7.35
N ILE A 302 14.84 16.93 6.42
CA ILE A 302 13.84 15.87 6.70
C ILE A 302 14.45 14.81 7.63
N ILE A 303 15.64 14.30 7.30
CA ILE A 303 16.33 13.28 8.13
C ILE A 303 16.55 13.83 9.55
N THR A 304 17.03 15.07 9.66
CA THR A 304 17.30 15.71 10.95
C THR A 304 16.03 15.89 11.78
N GLN A 305 14.92 16.35 11.17
CA GLN A 305 13.64 16.53 11.86
C GLN A 305 12.95 15.21 12.21
N MET A 306 13.24 14.14 11.48
CA MET A 306 12.71 12.80 11.74
C MET A 306 13.38 12.13 12.95
N ALA A 307 14.68 12.35 13.16
CA ALA A 307 15.47 11.66 14.18
C ALA A 307 14.90 11.70 15.62
N PRO A 308 14.36 12.84 16.13
CA PRO A 308 13.74 12.87 17.46
C PRO A 308 12.52 11.94 17.60
N TYR A 309 11.74 11.74 16.53
CA TYR A 309 10.62 10.80 16.54
C TYR A 309 11.09 9.34 16.49
N GLU A 310 12.13 9.06 15.70
CA GLU A 310 12.69 7.71 15.58
C GLU A 310 13.31 7.22 16.89
N THR A 311 14.03 8.12 17.58
CA THR A 311 14.64 7.86 18.90
C THR A 311 13.65 7.89 20.05
N GLY A 312 12.41 8.35 19.82
CA GLY A 312 11.38 8.52 20.85
C GLY A 312 11.56 9.77 21.71
N GLU A 313 12.57 10.61 21.48
CA GLU A 313 12.71 11.92 22.14
C GLU A 313 11.45 12.78 21.96
N LYS A 314 10.79 12.65 20.80
CA LYS A 314 9.54 13.32 20.49
C LYS A 314 8.44 12.29 20.22
N GLU A 315 7.32 12.42 20.91
CA GLU A 315 6.15 11.57 20.68
C GLU A 315 5.52 11.84 19.31
N PRO A 316 5.13 10.79 18.57
CA PRO A 316 4.33 10.96 17.37
C PRO A 316 2.98 11.63 17.68
N PRO A 317 2.51 12.57 16.85
CA PRO A 317 1.26 13.29 17.10
C PRO A 317 0.04 12.38 16.94
N ALA A 318 -1.02 12.64 17.70
CA ALA A 318 -2.30 11.94 17.54
C ALA A 318 -3.07 12.38 16.27
N ASP A 319 -2.89 13.62 15.80
CA ASP A 319 -3.44 14.07 14.51
C ASP A 319 -2.54 13.55 13.37
N THR A 320 -3.05 12.59 12.62
CA THR A 320 -2.37 11.95 11.48
C THR A 320 -2.61 12.67 10.16
N ALA A 321 -3.58 13.60 10.15
CA ALA A 321 -4.01 14.33 8.95
C ALA A 321 -3.28 15.67 8.81
N ARG A 322 -2.82 16.25 9.92
CA ARG A 322 -2.15 17.57 9.97
C ARG A 322 -0.93 17.52 10.88
N GLY A 323 -0.15 18.61 10.86
CA GLY A 323 1.01 18.77 11.73
C GLY A 323 2.34 18.42 11.09
N GLU A 324 3.39 18.55 11.87
CA GLU A 324 4.79 18.50 11.44
C GLU A 324 5.14 17.15 10.79
N LEU A 325 4.81 16.03 11.44
CA LEU A 325 5.14 14.70 10.93
C LEU A 325 4.44 14.38 9.60
N ARG A 326 3.20 14.85 9.42
CA ARG A 326 2.50 14.74 8.13
C ARG A 326 3.20 15.55 7.04
N GLN A 327 3.68 16.76 7.35
CA GLN A 327 4.44 17.57 6.40
C GLN A 327 5.79 16.94 6.07
N LEU A 328 6.47 16.34 7.05
CA LEU A 328 7.71 15.58 6.84
C LEU A 328 7.45 14.39 5.91
N TYR A 329 6.41 13.61 6.16
CA TYR A 329 6.03 12.48 5.31
C TYR A 329 5.73 12.92 3.86
N ILE A 330 4.96 13.99 3.65
CA ILE A 330 4.68 14.52 2.30
C ILE A 330 5.96 14.94 1.60
N LYS A 331 6.86 15.65 2.28
CA LYS A 331 8.16 16.07 1.70
C LYS A 331 9.04 14.85 1.38
N ALA A 332 9.11 13.89 2.30
CA ALA A 332 9.85 12.66 2.14
C ALA A 332 9.39 11.87 0.91
N ARG A 333 8.08 11.65 0.74
CA ARG A 333 7.52 10.98 -0.45
C ARG A 333 7.87 11.70 -1.75
N ASN A 334 7.85 13.03 -1.75
CA ASN A 334 8.18 13.81 -2.95
C ASN A 334 9.68 13.75 -3.30
N LEU A 335 10.56 13.67 -2.31
CA LEU A 335 12.01 13.61 -2.50
C LEU A 335 12.61 12.21 -2.45
N GLU A 336 11.82 11.16 -2.27
CA GLU A 336 12.29 9.77 -2.14
C GLU A 336 13.13 9.32 -3.34
N HIS A 337 12.76 9.79 -4.54
CA HIS A 337 13.49 9.52 -5.79
C HIS A 337 14.93 10.07 -5.80
N CYS A 338 15.25 11.03 -4.92
CA CYS A 338 16.59 11.59 -4.80
C CYS A 338 17.56 10.74 -3.98
N SER A 339 17.08 9.67 -3.32
CA SER A 339 17.90 8.87 -2.42
C SER A 339 19.12 8.26 -3.10
N ASP A 340 18.91 7.68 -4.29
CA ASP A 340 19.98 7.06 -5.08
C ASP A 340 21.00 8.09 -5.60
N PHE A 341 20.52 9.29 -5.98
CA PHE A 341 21.36 10.37 -6.50
C PHE A 341 22.21 11.01 -5.42
N LEU A 342 21.63 11.23 -4.23
CA LEU A 342 22.31 11.84 -3.09
C LEU A 342 23.11 10.83 -2.25
N LYS A 343 22.96 9.52 -2.52
CA LYS A 343 23.53 8.42 -1.72
C LYS A 343 23.15 8.53 -0.24
N LYS A 344 21.90 8.91 0.01
CA LYS A 344 21.31 9.10 1.33
C LYS A 344 19.90 8.54 1.30
N GLU A 345 19.44 7.94 2.38
CA GLU A 345 18.12 7.31 2.43
C GLU A 345 17.18 8.09 3.34
N ILE A 346 15.94 8.32 2.90
CA ILE A 346 14.84 8.69 3.80
C ILE A 346 13.97 7.46 3.97
N ASN A 347 13.84 6.98 5.21
CA ASN A 347 12.96 5.86 5.51
C ASN A 347 11.49 6.33 5.56
N VAL A 348 10.89 6.46 4.38
CA VAL A 348 9.50 6.86 4.19
C VAL A 348 8.53 5.93 4.90
N SER A 349 8.79 4.62 4.90
CA SER A 349 7.96 3.63 5.60
C SER A 349 7.95 3.89 7.10
N ASN A 350 9.11 4.21 7.69
CA ASN A 350 9.20 4.57 9.11
C ASN A 350 8.42 5.86 9.43
N LEU A 351 8.51 6.90 8.58
CA LEU A 351 7.70 8.11 8.71
C LEU A 351 6.20 7.83 8.67
N PHE A 352 5.75 6.97 7.75
CA PHE A 352 4.35 6.57 7.67
C PHE A 352 3.92 5.87 8.97
N ASN A 353 4.73 4.94 9.47
CA ASN A 353 4.40 4.22 10.69
C ASN A 353 4.37 5.13 11.93
N LEU A 354 5.30 6.07 12.04
CA LEU A 354 5.25 7.10 13.07
C LEU A 354 3.98 7.95 12.94
N LEU A 355 3.55 8.30 11.72
CA LEU A 355 2.32 9.06 11.48
C LEU A 355 1.08 8.33 11.99
N PHE A 356 1.05 6.99 11.94
CA PHE A 356 -0.06 6.16 12.41
C PHE A 356 0.26 5.38 13.70
N TYR A 357 1.21 5.87 14.49
CA TYR A 357 1.78 5.12 15.61
C TYR A 357 0.75 4.64 16.64
N GLN A 358 -0.23 5.48 16.98
CA GLN A 358 -1.28 5.10 17.93
C GLN A 358 -2.13 3.94 17.38
N GLY A 359 -2.49 3.98 16.10
CA GLY A 359 -3.20 2.88 15.46
C GLY A 359 -2.39 1.58 15.47
N ILE A 360 -1.07 1.66 15.28
CA ILE A 360 -0.17 0.51 15.39
C ILE A 360 -0.18 -0.06 16.81
N LYS A 361 -0.09 0.78 17.85
CA LYS A 361 -0.15 0.33 19.26
C LYS A 361 -1.45 -0.41 19.57
N ASP A 362 -2.57 0.18 19.17
CA ASP A 362 -3.90 -0.40 19.42
C ASP A 362 -4.05 -1.75 18.69
N SER A 363 -3.61 -1.80 17.43
CA SER A 363 -3.62 -3.03 16.62
C SER A 363 -2.75 -4.12 17.21
N PHE A 364 -1.52 -3.77 17.61
CA PHE A 364 -0.56 -4.68 18.19
C PHE A 364 -1.13 -5.30 19.47
N ALA A 365 -1.68 -4.48 20.37
CA ALA A 365 -2.26 -4.94 21.62
C ALA A 365 -3.49 -5.83 21.40
N ALA A 366 -4.34 -5.49 20.44
CA ALA A 366 -5.52 -6.28 20.10
C ALA A 366 -5.14 -7.63 19.47
N PHE A 367 -4.19 -7.61 18.53
CA PHE A 367 -3.77 -8.79 17.78
C PHE A 367 -3.07 -9.83 18.67
N TYR A 368 -2.16 -9.39 19.55
CA TYR A 368 -1.41 -10.26 20.45
C TYR A 368 -2.02 -10.37 21.86
N LYS A 369 -3.29 -9.97 22.07
CA LYS A 369 -3.90 -9.85 23.40
C LYS A 369 -3.64 -11.06 24.32
N ASP A 370 -3.88 -12.27 23.82
CA ASP A 370 -3.75 -13.49 24.61
C ASP A 370 -2.28 -13.87 24.86
N ASP A 371 -1.41 -13.72 23.84
CA ASP A 371 0.03 -13.96 23.96
C ASP A 371 0.68 -12.95 24.93
N LEU A 372 0.25 -11.68 24.90
CA LEU A 372 0.71 -10.62 25.80
C LEU A 372 0.27 -10.89 27.24
N ALA A 373 -0.96 -11.35 27.47
CA ALA A 373 -1.42 -11.72 28.82
C ALA A 373 -0.61 -12.89 29.40
N ALA A 374 -0.30 -13.91 28.57
CA ALA A 374 0.54 -15.03 28.98
C ALA A 374 1.98 -14.59 29.27
N ALA A 375 2.56 -13.74 28.41
CA ALA A 375 3.89 -13.19 28.62
C ALA A 375 3.96 -12.31 29.88
N GLU A 376 2.94 -11.50 30.15
CA GLU A 376 2.87 -10.64 31.34
C GLU A 376 2.88 -11.47 32.62
N LYS A 377 2.05 -12.51 32.71
CA LYS A 377 2.06 -13.43 33.87
C LYS A 377 3.44 -14.04 34.10
N ALA A 378 4.08 -14.54 33.04
CA ALA A 378 5.41 -15.15 33.13
C ALA A 378 6.48 -14.13 33.56
N VAL A 379 6.46 -12.90 33.03
CA VAL A 379 7.40 -11.83 33.43
C VAL A 379 7.20 -11.45 34.90
N GLU A 380 5.97 -11.40 35.40
CA GLU A 380 5.70 -11.10 36.82
C GLU A 380 6.20 -12.22 37.76
N GLU A 381 6.11 -13.49 37.35
CA GLU A 381 6.73 -14.60 38.09
C GLU A 381 8.25 -14.50 38.06
N MET A 382 8.83 -14.20 36.90
CA MET A 382 10.28 -14.00 36.75
C MET A 382 10.80 -12.83 37.61
N LYS A 383 10.04 -11.73 37.74
CA LYS A 383 10.39 -10.59 38.60
C LYS A 383 10.55 -10.98 40.06
N LYS A 384 9.80 -11.95 40.56
CA LYS A 384 9.95 -12.47 41.93
C LYS A 384 11.31 -13.19 42.12
N LYS A 385 11.76 -13.89 41.08
CA LYS A 385 13.01 -14.66 41.08
C LYS A 385 14.25 -13.79 40.78
N TYR A 386 14.10 -12.78 39.93
CA TYR A 386 15.18 -11.91 39.47
C TYR A 386 14.83 -10.41 39.63
N PRO A 387 14.52 -9.94 40.84
CA PRO A 387 13.98 -8.59 41.06
C PRO A 387 14.94 -7.49 40.58
N ASN A 388 16.25 -7.69 40.74
CA ASN A 388 17.25 -6.70 40.33
C ASN A 388 17.41 -6.60 38.80
N TYR A 389 17.16 -7.69 38.07
CA TYR A 389 17.35 -7.73 36.62
C TYR A 389 16.08 -7.27 35.87
N LEU A 390 14.90 -7.60 36.39
CA LEU A 390 13.63 -7.42 35.67
C LEU A 390 12.78 -6.26 36.19
N LYS A 391 13.25 -5.47 37.17
CA LYS A 391 12.47 -4.38 37.79
C LYS A 391 11.86 -3.40 36.78
N ASP A 392 12.57 -3.09 35.70
CA ASP A 392 12.17 -2.08 34.71
C ASP A 392 11.56 -2.72 33.46
N ILE A 393 11.39 -4.05 33.44
CA ILE A 393 10.82 -4.77 32.30
C ILE A 393 9.30 -4.84 32.41
N TRP A 394 8.63 -4.59 31.29
CA TRP A 394 7.19 -4.75 31.18
C TRP A 394 6.81 -5.30 29.82
N VAL A 395 5.61 -5.90 29.74
CA VAL A 395 5.07 -6.48 28.51
C VAL A 395 4.17 -5.44 27.85
N PRO A 396 4.23 -5.23 26.52
CA PRO A 396 3.45 -4.20 25.81
C PRO A 396 1.97 -4.54 25.66
N THR A 397 1.29 -4.72 26.78
CA THR A 397 -0.17 -4.82 26.87
C THR A 397 -0.81 -3.49 26.46
N ALA A 398 -2.12 -3.50 26.16
CA ALA A 398 -2.85 -2.27 25.85
C ALA A 398 -2.70 -1.20 26.95
N GLU A 399 -2.72 -1.63 28.21
CA GLU A 399 -2.56 -0.74 29.36
C GLU A 399 -1.15 -0.15 29.43
N ASN A 400 -0.11 -0.96 29.29
CA ASN A 400 1.27 -0.47 29.35
C ASN A 400 1.60 0.42 28.15
N LEU A 401 1.12 0.07 26.95
CA LEU A 401 1.26 0.93 25.77
C LEU A 401 0.57 2.27 25.95
N ALA A 402 -0.59 2.34 26.62
CA ALA A 402 -1.26 3.63 26.88
C ALA A 402 -0.49 4.52 27.88
N LYS A 403 0.28 3.91 28.80
CA LYS A 403 1.00 4.60 29.87
C LYS A 403 2.40 5.07 29.47
N HIS A 404 3.09 4.29 28.63
CA HIS A 404 4.48 4.55 28.30
C HIS A 404 4.64 5.33 26.99
N SER A 405 5.58 6.27 27.03
CA SER A 405 6.11 6.98 25.88
C SER A 405 6.81 6.03 24.91
N ARG A 406 7.00 6.49 23.67
CA ARG A 406 7.85 5.81 22.68
C ARG A 406 9.26 5.60 23.19
N LYS A 407 9.86 6.60 23.84
CA LYS A 407 11.19 6.46 24.42
C LYS A 407 11.26 5.30 25.41
N GLU A 408 10.33 5.23 26.35
CA GLU A 408 10.25 4.14 27.34
C GLU A 408 10.01 2.78 26.68
N MET A 409 9.21 2.72 25.60
CA MET A 409 9.03 1.50 24.80
C MET A 409 10.35 1.01 24.20
N LEU A 410 11.13 1.92 23.59
CA LEU A 410 12.42 1.58 22.99
C LEU A 410 13.44 1.17 24.05
N GLU A 411 13.47 1.87 25.19
CA GLU A 411 14.31 1.51 26.33
C GLU A 411 13.93 0.13 26.89
N ASN A 412 12.64 -0.19 27.01
CA ASN A 412 12.17 -1.51 27.44
C ASN A 412 12.62 -2.61 26.46
N ILE A 413 12.49 -2.40 25.14
CA ILE A 413 13.01 -3.33 24.11
C ILE A 413 14.51 -3.56 24.29
N HIS A 414 15.28 -2.48 24.46
CA HIS A 414 16.72 -2.56 24.68
C HIS A 414 17.07 -3.32 25.97
N ASN A 415 16.35 -3.05 27.07
CA ASN A 415 16.55 -3.71 28.36
C ASN A 415 16.25 -5.21 28.27
N ILE A 416 15.17 -5.62 27.59
CA ILE A 416 14.86 -7.04 27.33
C ILE A 416 16.03 -7.72 26.62
N HIS A 417 16.56 -7.12 25.55
CA HIS A 417 17.71 -7.67 24.82
C HIS A 417 18.99 -7.72 25.68
N GLY A 418 19.23 -6.71 26.50
CA GLY A 418 20.34 -6.69 27.45
C GLY A 418 20.28 -7.83 28.46
N ILE A 419 19.12 -8.11 29.02
CA ILE A 419 18.92 -9.19 30.01
C ILE A 419 19.12 -10.57 29.41
N LEU A 420 18.65 -10.80 28.17
CA LEU A 420 18.85 -12.06 27.45
C LEU A 420 20.33 -12.47 27.34
N SER A 421 21.25 -11.50 27.39
CA SER A 421 22.70 -11.73 27.33
C SER A 421 23.39 -11.91 28.69
N LYS A 422 22.77 -11.47 29.79
CA LYS A 422 23.43 -11.32 31.10
C LYS A 422 22.87 -12.21 32.19
N ALA A 423 21.57 -12.52 32.15
CA ALA A 423 20.92 -13.25 33.23
C ALA A 423 20.98 -14.77 33.01
N ASP A 424 21.19 -15.52 34.09
CA ASP A 424 21.11 -16.98 34.12
C ASP A 424 19.64 -17.44 34.11
N LEU A 425 18.95 -17.09 33.03
CA LEU A 425 17.56 -17.44 32.81
C LEU A 425 17.45 -18.86 32.27
N SER A 426 16.40 -19.56 32.71
CA SER A 426 16.01 -20.84 32.14
C SER A 426 15.69 -20.70 30.65
N ARG A 427 15.66 -21.83 29.94
CA ARG A 427 15.35 -21.84 28.51
C ARG A 427 13.96 -21.25 28.21
N GLU A 428 12.97 -21.55 29.03
CA GLU A 428 11.60 -21.04 28.85
C GLU A 428 11.49 -19.55 29.20
N GLU A 429 12.18 -19.10 30.25
CA GLU A 429 12.27 -17.68 30.62
C GLU A 429 12.89 -16.86 29.48
N LYS A 430 13.99 -17.36 28.87
CA LYS A 430 14.60 -16.74 27.68
C LYS A 430 13.66 -16.71 26.48
N LYS A 431 12.83 -17.73 26.30
CA LYS A 431 11.87 -17.82 25.20
C LYS A 431 10.81 -16.72 25.28
N VAL A 432 10.24 -16.49 26.47
CA VAL A 432 9.24 -15.43 26.71
C VAL A 432 9.84 -14.05 26.47
N LEU A 433 11.01 -13.76 27.05
CA LEU A 433 11.67 -12.46 26.87
C LEU A 433 12.11 -12.24 25.42
N ARG A 434 12.66 -13.26 24.76
CA ARG A 434 13.05 -13.17 23.34
C ARG A 434 11.85 -12.91 22.45
N TRP A 435 10.75 -13.62 22.68
CA TRP A 435 9.50 -13.36 21.95
C TRP A 435 9.04 -11.92 22.17
N THR A 436 8.92 -11.49 23.43
CA THR A 436 8.45 -10.14 23.80
C THR A 436 9.31 -9.05 23.16
N GLY A 437 10.64 -9.13 23.31
CA GLY A 437 11.57 -8.17 22.71
C GLY A 437 11.51 -8.18 21.19
N HIS A 438 11.46 -9.35 20.56
CA HIS A 438 11.41 -9.48 19.11
C HIS A 438 10.13 -8.94 18.49
N VAL A 439 8.95 -9.31 19.03
CA VAL A 439 7.67 -8.81 18.49
C VAL A 439 7.52 -7.31 18.73
N SER A 440 8.00 -6.80 19.85
CA SER A 440 8.03 -5.37 20.15
C SER A 440 8.97 -4.62 19.20
N SER A 441 10.21 -5.10 19.00
CA SER A 441 11.16 -4.49 18.06
C SER A 441 10.58 -4.44 16.65
N ARG A 442 10.09 -5.57 16.17
CA ARG A 442 9.60 -5.69 14.79
C ARG A 442 8.37 -4.83 14.49
N HIS A 443 7.49 -4.64 15.47
CA HIS A 443 6.18 -4.02 15.26
C HIS A 443 6.04 -2.62 15.86
N LEU A 444 6.83 -2.27 16.88
CA LEU A 444 6.78 -0.97 17.55
C LEU A 444 8.06 -0.13 17.34
N HIS A 445 9.14 -0.72 16.80
CA HIS A 445 10.39 -0.01 16.47
C HIS A 445 10.72 0.00 14.98
N GLU A 446 10.88 -1.17 14.35
CA GLU A 446 11.29 -1.31 12.94
C GLU A 446 10.13 -1.17 11.96
N PHE A 447 8.91 -1.38 12.46
CA PHE A 447 7.65 -1.27 11.73
C PHE A 447 7.68 -1.91 10.33
N GLY A 448 7.64 -3.24 10.28
CA GLY A 448 7.42 -3.96 9.01
C GLY A 448 6.19 -3.43 8.24
N ASN A 449 6.17 -3.63 6.90
CA ASN A 449 5.24 -3.03 5.92
C ASN A 449 4.00 -2.34 6.55
N PRO A 450 3.88 -1.00 6.46
CA PRO A 450 2.83 -0.21 7.11
C PRO A 450 1.38 -0.64 6.76
N PHE A 451 1.17 -1.19 5.57
CA PHE A 451 -0.17 -1.56 5.09
C PHE A 451 -0.72 -2.80 5.75
N SER A 452 0.17 -3.71 6.14
CA SER A 452 -0.22 -4.90 6.90
C SER A 452 -1.03 -4.49 8.15
N TRP A 453 -0.61 -3.44 8.86
CA TRP A 453 -1.27 -2.95 10.07
C TRP A 453 -2.57 -2.19 9.85
N HIS A 454 -2.63 -1.36 8.81
CA HIS A 454 -3.86 -0.63 8.50
C HIS A 454 -4.99 -1.60 8.13
N GLU A 455 -4.68 -2.62 7.33
CA GLU A 455 -5.65 -3.66 6.98
C GLU A 455 -6.02 -4.53 8.19
N TYR A 456 -5.10 -4.81 9.14
CA TYR A 456 -5.44 -5.53 10.38
C TYR A 456 -6.52 -4.81 11.20
N THR A 457 -6.47 -3.47 11.31
CA THR A 457 -7.53 -2.71 11.99
C THR A 457 -8.87 -2.73 11.26
N SER A 458 -8.86 -3.03 9.96
CA SER A 458 -10.07 -3.16 9.15
C SER A 458 -10.74 -4.54 9.27
N GLY A 459 -10.10 -5.51 9.95
CA GLY A 459 -10.69 -6.80 10.32
C GLY A 459 -10.34 -7.98 9.42
N THR A 460 -9.26 -7.91 8.63
CA THR A 460 -8.82 -9.03 7.76
C THR A 460 -7.84 -9.99 8.49
N PRO A 461 -8.02 -11.32 8.39
CA PRO A 461 -7.33 -12.29 9.26
C PRO A 461 -5.98 -12.86 8.75
N GLU A 462 -5.44 -12.43 7.59
CA GLU A 462 -4.32 -13.13 6.92
C GLU A 462 -2.89 -12.75 7.38
N ALA A 463 -2.69 -12.34 8.63
CA ALA A 463 -1.34 -12.09 9.15
C ALA A 463 -0.64 -13.42 9.55
N PRO A 464 0.65 -13.63 9.22
CA PRO A 464 1.44 -14.65 9.88
C PRO A 464 1.54 -14.31 11.38
N ARG A 465 0.77 -15.01 12.21
CA ARG A 465 0.93 -14.94 13.67
C ARG A 465 2.30 -15.49 14.04
N TYR A 466 3.01 -14.78 14.90
CA TYR A 466 4.14 -15.32 15.65
C TYR A 466 3.63 -15.73 17.04
N PRO A 467 2.88 -16.84 17.18
CA PRO A 467 2.38 -17.25 18.48
C PRO A 467 3.56 -17.49 19.42
N LEU A 468 3.40 -17.14 20.69
CA LEU A 468 4.40 -17.41 21.74
C LEU A 468 4.88 -18.87 21.74
N ARG A 469 3.97 -19.78 21.33
CA ARG A 469 4.20 -21.23 21.19
C ARG A 469 5.37 -21.59 20.25
N LEU A 470 5.63 -20.80 19.20
CA LEU A 470 6.62 -21.08 18.14
C LEU A 470 8.03 -20.50 18.38
N ALA A 471 8.31 -19.88 19.53
CA ALA A 471 9.60 -19.21 19.78
C ALA A 471 10.84 -20.14 19.95
N ASN A 472 10.80 -21.38 19.46
CA ASN A 472 11.99 -22.22 19.26
C ASN A 472 12.72 -21.81 17.97
N TYR A 473 13.28 -20.60 17.94
CA TYR A 473 14.15 -20.17 16.85
C TYR A 473 15.63 -20.39 17.22
N SER A 474 16.33 -21.08 16.32
CA SER A 474 17.79 -21.00 16.20
C SER A 474 18.16 -19.56 15.82
N PRO A 475 19.24 -18.97 16.36
CA PRO A 475 19.63 -17.61 15.99
C PRO A 475 19.84 -17.54 14.46
N MET A 476 18.94 -16.86 13.75
CA MET A 476 19.21 -16.42 12.38
C MET A 476 20.41 -15.49 12.46
N GLN A 477 21.46 -15.82 11.72
CA GLN A 477 22.58 -14.93 11.48
C GLN A 477 22.04 -13.61 10.96
N ALA A 478 22.11 -12.57 11.80
CA ALA A 478 21.96 -11.20 11.36
C ALA A 478 23.09 -10.92 10.38
N SER A 479 22.82 -10.96 9.07
CA SER A 479 23.71 -10.37 8.08
C SER A 479 23.61 -8.85 8.25
N LEU A 480 24.45 -8.31 9.14
CA LEU A 480 24.84 -6.92 9.10
C LEU A 480 25.40 -6.65 7.70
N HIS A 481 24.68 -5.86 6.90
CA HIS A 481 25.23 -5.28 5.70
C HIS A 481 26.36 -4.33 6.09
N GLY A 482 27.59 -4.81 5.92
CA GLY A 482 28.80 -4.02 5.99
C GLY A 482 29.65 -4.30 4.76
N GLY A 483 29.92 -3.25 3.99
CA GLY A 483 31.24 -2.99 3.43
C GLY A 483 31.69 -3.83 2.23
N TYR A 484 31.79 -3.12 1.09
CA TYR A 484 32.65 -3.41 -0.05
C TYR A 484 33.97 -4.13 0.29
N GLY A 485 34.29 -5.14 -0.53
CA GLY A 485 35.62 -5.75 -0.61
C GLY A 485 35.79 -6.51 -1.91
N PHE A 486 36.38 -5.84 -2.91
CA PHE A 486 36.90 -6.45 -4.14
C PHE A 486 37.94 -7.54 -3.82
N ALA A 487 37.81 -8.73 -4.43
CA ALA A 487 38.95 -9.51 -4.90
C ALA A 487 38.50 -10.58 -5.90
N SER A 488 39.14 -10.52 -7.06
CA SER A 488 39.04 -11.37 -8.24
C SER A 488 39.56 -12.79 -7.97
N GLY A 489 38.96 -13.80 -8.62
CA GLY A 489 39.51 -15.16 -8.65
C GLY A 489 38.73 -16.12 -9.53
N ILE A 490 39.19 -16.28 -10.77
CA ILE A 490 38.76 -17.27 -11.77
C ILE A 490 39.23 -18.67 -11.33
N VAL A 491 38.35 -19.68 -11.28
CA VAL A 491 38.65 -21.08 -11.69
C VAL A 491 37.34 -21.79 -12.10
N ALA A 492 37.38 -22.45 -13.26
CA ALA A 492 36.34 -23.31 -13.84
C ALA A 492 36.27 -24.70 -13.19
N GLY A 493 35.10 -25.35 -13.21
CA GLY A 493 35.00 -26.77 -12.83
C GLY A 493 33.58 -27.34 -12.88
N SER A 494 33.35 -28.18 -13.88
CA SER A 494 32.21 -29.05 -14.16
C SER A 494 31.77 -29.98 -13.02
N GLY A 495 30.49 -30.36 -12.99
CA GLY A 495 30.07 -31.55 -12.24
C GLY A 495 28.56 -31.69 -12.00
N SER A 496 27.90 -32.42 -12.89
CA SER A 496 26.55 -33.00 -12.77
C SER A 496 26.37 -33.90 -11.54
N GLY A 497 25.18 -33.88 -10.94
CA GLY A 497 24.79 -34.89 -9.92
C GLY A 497 23.42 -34.63 -9.31
N ALA A 498 22.38 -35.21 -9.90
CA ALA A 498 21.04 -35.29 -9.32
C ALA A 498 21.02 -36.29 -8.16
N LEU A 499 20.53 -35.88 -6.99
CA LEU A 499 20.14 -36.76 -5.88
C LEU A 499 18.94 -36.14 -5.15
N SER A 500 17.77 -36.70 -5.41
CA SER A 500 16.52 -36.44 -4.70
C SER A 500 16.48 -37.24 -3.41
N THR A 501 16.42 -36.56 -2.26
CA THR A 501 16.10 -37.18 -0.96
C THR A 501 14.63 -36.93 -0.60
N PRO A 502 13.90 -37.91 -0.05
CA PRO A 502 12.51 -37.72 0.34
C PRO A 502 12.41 -36.86 1.60
N ALA A 503 11.37 -36.03 1.65
CA ALA A 503 11.01 -35.22 2.82
C ALA A 503 10.59 -36.11 4.00
N PRO A 504 11.00 -35.80 5.24
CA PRO A 504 10.50 -36.50 6.41
C PRO A 504 9.06 -36.10 6.69
N GLN A 505 8.19 -37.10 6.88
CA GLN A 505 6.83 -36.90 7.37
C GLN A 505 6.89 -36.27 8.78
N ARG A 506 6.20 -35.14 8.95
CA ARG A 506 5.97 -34.51 10.26
C ARG A 506 4.88 -35.29 10.99
N GLU A 507 5.25 -35.97 12.07
CA GLU A 507 4.31 -36.37 13.12
C GLU A 507 3.79 -35.11 13.85
N GLU A 508 2.47 -34.97 13.93
CA GLU A 508 1.80 -34.02 14.81
C GLU A 508 2.04 -34.42 16.27
N SER A 509 2.84 -33.64 17.00
CA SER A 509 3.05 -33.84 18.44
C SER A 509 2.19 -32.87 19.24
N ASP A 510 1.00 -33.34 19.63
CA ASP A 510 -0.01 -32.61 20.39
C ASP A 510 0.31 -32.49 21.90
N GLY A 511 1.57 -32.70 22.31
CA GLY A 511 1.95 -32.92 23.72
C GLY A 511 2.59 -31.75 24.47
N THR A 512 2.91 -30.62 23.81
CA THR A 512 3.69 -29.54 24.44
C THR A 512 2.87 -28.52 25.24
N PHE A 513 1.56 -28.41 24.98
CA PHE A 513 0.71 -27.41 25.64
C PHE A 513 0.39 -27.76 27.11
N THR A 514 0.20 -29.05 27.41
CA THR A 514 -0.08 -29.53 28.77
C THR A 514 1.11 -29.31 29.71
N ARG A 515 2.35 -29.33 29.22
CA ARG A 515 3.54 -29.13 30.07
C ARG A 515 3.77 -27.67 30.46
N LEU A 516 3.52 -26.72 29.56
CA LEU A 516 3.66 -25.29 29.88
C LEU A 516 2.55 -24.81 30.83
N LEU A 517 1.33 -25.32 30.68
CA LEU A 517 0.23 -25.01 31.60
C LEU A 517 0.38 -25.68 32.97
N ASN A 518 0.99 -26.87 33.04
CA ASN A 518 1.29 -27.52 34.33
C ASN A 518 2.44 -26.82 35.06
N PHE A 519 3.46 -26.30 34.36
CA PHE A 519 4.52 -25.49 34.97
C PHE A 519 4.01 -24.15 35.53
N ILE A 520 2.91 -23.63 35.01
CA ILE A 520 2.27 -22.38 35.48
C ILE A 520 1.21 -22.66 36.59
N ARG A 521 0.91 -23.94 36.87
CA ARG A 521 -0.06 -24.39 37.88
C ARG A 521 0.57 -25.00 39.14
N GLU A 522 1.81 -25.48 39.04
CA GLU A 522 2.69 -25.81 40.18
C GLU A 522 3.49 -24.57 40.61
#